data_AF-C5H3I3-F1
#
_entry.id   AF-C5H3I3-F1
#
_cell.length_a   1.000
_cell.length_b   1.000
_cell.length_c   1.000
_cell.angle_alpha   90.00
_cell.angle_beta   90.00
_cell.angle_gamma   90.00
#
_symmetry.space_group_name_H-M   'P 1'
#
loop_
_entity.id
_entity.type
_entity.pdbx_description
1 polymer ?
#
loop_
_entity_poly.entity_id
_entity_poly.type
_entity_poly.pdbx_seq_one_letter_code
_entity_poly.pdbx_strand_id
1 'polypeptide(L)'
;MNAHRVCSFIAPLAVVTALIAGTAAAQQTQSQQAPQGQSTAPTGGPGMGQGPGMMGQGPGMHQGGQRAHAMPKDPASQAYMQSMSKMNRDMRSKPMTGNADHDFARMMVSHHQGAIDMARVELEHGTDPTLKTMAQKVIDDQTKEIQELQDWLKQHPAKQAAKK
;
A
#
# COMPACT_ATOMS: atom_id res chain seq x y z
N MET A 1 58.73 -35.31 6.79
CA MET A 1 57.50 -35.13 5.99
C MET A 1 56.85 -33.82 6.43
N ASN A 2 56.40 -33.05 5.44
CA ASN A 2 55.65 -31.81 5.47
C ASN A 2 56.39 -30.49 5.76
N ALA A 3 56.64 -29.82 4.64
CA ALA A 3 56.94 -28.40 4.47
C ALA A 3 55.75 -27.51 4.86
N HIS A 4 55.92 -26.20 4.61
CA HIS A 4 55.01 -25.07 4.85
C HIS A 4 55.19 -24.48 6.25
N ARG A 5 55.49 -23.20 6.43
CA ARG A 5 54.86 -22.04 5.80
C ARG A 5 55.78 -20.81 5.79
N VAL A 6 55.91 -20.20 4.61
CA VAL A 6 56.43 -18.84 4.43
C VAL A 6 55.31 -17.87 4.78
N CYS A 7 55.41 -17.15 5.90
CA CYS A 7 54.57 -15.98 6.17
C CYS A 7 55.38 -14.75 5.75
N SER A 8 55.16 -14.31 4.51
CA SER A 8 55.67 -13.04 4.00
C SER A 8 54.90 -11.91 4.67
N PHE A 9 55.60 -11.09 5.46
CA PHE A 9 55.08 -9.85 6.01
C PHE A 9 55.08 -8.79 4.89
N ILE A 10 53.90 -8.35 4.46
CA ILE A 10 53.73 -7.12 3.69
C ILE A 10 52.91 -6.16 4.54
N ALA A 11 53.58 -5.12 5.01
CA ALA A 11 52.99 -3.94 5.65
C ALA A 11 52.94 -2.78 4.62
N PRO A 12 52.31 -1.62 4.89
CA PRO A 12 51.16 -1.17 4.11
C PRO A 12 51.34 0.22 3.45
N LEU A 13 50.23 0.70 2.87
CA LEU A 13 49.84 2.11 2.70
C LEU A 13 50.54 2.96 1.60
N ALA A 14 49.76 3.28 0.57
CA ALA A 14 49.69 4.61 -0.05
C ALA A 14 48.28 4.73 -0.67
N VAL A 15 47.31 5.33 0.01
CA VAL A 15 47.02 6.77 0.06
C VAL A 15 46.49 7.32 -1.27
N VAL A 16 45.16 7.48 -1.26
CA VAL A 16 44.37 8.62 -1.79
C VAL A 16 44.48 8.88 -3.29
N THR A 17 43.42 8.49 -4.01
CA THR A 17 43.04 9.16 -5.26
C THR A 17 41.66 9.79 -5.09
N ALA A 18 41.72 11.11 -5.00
CA ALA A 18 40.74 12.17 -5.24
C ALA A 18 39.25 11.80 -5.40
N LEU A 19 38.45 12.44 -4.53
CA LEU A 19 37.04 12.71 -4.71
C LEU A 19 36.78 13.45 -6.04
N ILE A 20 35.88 12.91 -6.86
CA ILE A 20 35.18 13.69 -7.88
C ILE A 20 33.94 14.26 -7.21
N ALA A 21 34.02 15.53 -6.82
CA ALA A 21 32.88 16.30 -6.35
C ALA A 21 31.91 16.53 -7.53
N GLY A 22 30.88 15.69 -7.61
CA GLY A 22 29.73 15.93 -8.48
C GLY A 22 28.88 17.05 -7.89
N THR A 23 28.90 18.22 -8.52
CA THR A 23 27.93 19.29 -8.29
C THR A 23 26.53 18.80 -8.72
N ALA A 24 25.75 18.34 -7.75
CA ALA A 24 24.30 18.19 -7.90
C ALA A 24 23.68 19.59 -7.86
N ALA A 25 23.36 20.16 -9.02
CA ALA A 25 22.47 21.30 -9.12
C ALA A 25 21.04 20.82 -8.81
N ALA A 26 20.62 20.97 -7.56
CA ALA A 26 19.24 20.80 -7.16
C ALA A 26 18.38 21.89 -7.82
N GLN A 27 17.67 21.54 -8.89
CA GLN A 27 16.58 22.35 -9.42
C GLN A 27 15.41 22.22 -8.44
N GLN A 28 15.24 23.24 -7.60
CA GLN A 28 14.03 23.43 -6.82
C GLN A 28 12.85 23.62 -7.80
N THR A 29 12.04 22.58 -7.97
CA THR A 29 10.73 22.71 -8.61
C THR A 29 9.84 23.49 -7.67
N GLN A 30 9.65 24.77 -7.99
CA GLN A 30 8.72 25.66 -7.33
C GLN A 30 7.32 25.07 -7.48
N SER A 31 6.73 24.64 -6.36
CA SER A 31 5.35 24.19 -6.24
C SER A 31 4.42 25.32 -6.69
N GLN A 32 3.91 25.22 -7.92
CA GLN A 32 2.86 26.11 -8.40
C GLN A 32 1.57 25.77 -7.67
N GLN A 33 1.17 26.67 -6.77
CA GLN A 33 -0.05 26.60 -6.01
C GLN A 33 -1.24 26.88 -6.93
N ALA A 34 -2.11 25.89 -7.13
CA ALA A 34 -3.32 26.06 -7.92
C ALA A 34 -4.30 27.04 -7.22
N PRO A 35 -4.97 27.93 -7.98
CA PRO A 35 -5.96 28.83 -7.40
C PRO A 35 -7.19 28.04 -6.93
N GLN A 36 -7.64 28.35 -5.71
CA GLN A 36 -8.84 27.77 -5.12
C GLN A 36 -10.07 28.20 -5.91
N GLY A 37 -10.71 27.24 -6.59
CA GLY A 37 -12.01 27.41 -7.22
C GLY A 37 -13.07 27.65 -6.15
N GLN A 38 -13.72 28.81 -6.24
CA GLN A 38 -14.84 29.20 -5.39
C GLN A 38 -16.02 28.24 -5.60
N SER A 39 -16.41 27.55 -4.52
CA SER A 39 -17.62 26.75 -4.46
C SER A 39 -18.84 27.68 -4.35
N THR A 40 -19.51 27.96 -5.46
CA THR A 40 -20.84 28.58 -5.44
C THR A 40 -21.90 27.49 -5.29
N ALA A 41 -22.37 27.30 -4.06
CA ALA A 41 -23.55 26.49 -3.79
C ALA A 41 -24.80 27.20 -4.36
N PRO A 42 -25.68 26.51 -5.11
CA PRO A 42 -26.94 27.10 -5.53
C PRO A 42 -27.93 27.13 -4.36
N THR A 43 -28.40 28.34 -4.08
CA THR A 43 -29.56 28.68 -3.26
C THR A 43 -30.83 28.04 -3.83
N GLY A 44 -31.46 27.13 -3.07
CA GLY A 44 -32.83 26.67 -3.29
C GLY A 44 -33.69 27.01 -2.07
N GLY A 45 -34.61 27.97 -2.22
CA GLY A 45 -35.70 28.22 -1.25
C GLY A 45 -36.95 27.39 -1.58
N PRO A 46 -38.15 27.78 -1.11
CA PRO A 46 -38.54 28.16 0.25
C PRO A 46 -39.52 27.12 0.86
N GLY A 47 -39.86 27.31 2.13
CA GLY A 47 -40.55 26.33 2.98
C GLY A 47 -42.00 25.99 2.61
N MET A 48 -42.40 24.79 3.01
CA MET A 48 -43.78 24.32 3.04
C MET A 48 -44.22 24.01 4.47
N GLY A 49 -45.17 24.82 4.94
CA GLY A 49 -46.35 24.46 5.73
C GLY A 49 -46.23 23.45 6.88
N GLN A 50 -46.32 23.97 8.10
CA GLN A 50 -46.80 23.23 9.26
C GLN A 50 -48.29 22.91 9.11
N GLY A 51 -48.66 21.64 9.29
CA GLY A 51 -50.03 21.19 9.50
C GLY A 51 -50.03 20.07 10.55
N PRO A 52 -50.89 20.11 11.58
CA PRO A 52 -50.98 19.04 12.57
C PRO A 52 -52.02 18.01 12.16
N GLY A 53 -51.71 16.72 12.24
CA GLY A 53 -52.76 15.70 12.19
C GLY A 53 -52.32 14.25 12.00
N MET A 54 -52.84 13.41 12.90
CA MET A 54 -53.14 11.98 12.77
C MET A 54 -52.04 10.97 13.10
N MET A 55 -52.09 10.49 14.34
CA MET A 55 -51.64 9.15 14.72
C MET A 55 -52.54 8.09 14.08
N GLY A 56 -51.95 7.14 13.36
CA GLY A 56 -52.63 5.95 12.85
C GLY A 56 -51.71 4.74 12.95
N GLN A 57 -52.07 3.76 13.79
CA GLN A 57 -51.42 2.45 13.89
C GLN A 57 -51.58 1.64 12.59
N GLY A 58 -50.50 0.98 12.15
CA GLY A 58 -50.51 -0.09 11.15
C GLY A 58 -49.24 -0.99 11.30
N PRO A 59 -49.33 -2.32 11.10
CA PRO A 59 -48.26 -3.24 11.48
C PRO A 59 -47.28 -3.57 10.34
N GLY A 60 -45.98 -3.62 10.65
CA GLY A 60 -44.99 -4.52 10.02
C GLY A 60 -44.32 -4.11 8.69
N MET A 61 -42.99 -4.32 8.66
CA MET A 61 -42.09 -4.48 7.49
C MET A 61 -41.81 -3.17 6.70
N HIS A 62 -40.57 -2.73 6.42
CA HIS A 62 -39.48 -3.48 5.80
C HIS A 62 -38.10 -3.05 6.30
N GLN A 63 -37.38 -4.06 6.74
CA GLN A 63 -35.93 -4.22 6.82
C GLN A 63 -35.21 -3.45 5.70
N GLY A 64 -34.33 -2.52 6.07
CA GLY A 64 -33.35 -1.92 5.17
C GLY A 64 -32.34 -2.98 4.74
N GLY A 65 -32.73 -3.80 3.77
CA GLY A 65 -31.85 -4.77 3.13
C GLY A 65 -30.72 -4.01 2.46
N GLN A 66 -29.52 -4.14 3.02
CA GLN A 66 -28.28 -3.78 2.36
C GLN A 66 -28.32 -4.43 0.98
N ARG A 67 -28.43 -3.62 -0.08
CA ARG A 67 -28.39 -4.13 -1.45
C ARG A 67 -27.09 -4.92 -1.58
N ALA A 68 -27.22 -6.25 -1.71
CA ALA A 68 -26.11 -7.10 -2.09
C ALA A 68 -25.51 -6.48 -3.35
N HIS A 69 -24.29 -5.96 -3.25
CA HIS A 69 -23.60 -5.43 -4.41
C HIS A 69 -23.45 -6.61 -5.37
N ALA A 70 -24.13 -6.54 -6.51
CA ALA A 70 -24.14 -7.62 -7.48
C ALA A 70 -22.69 -7.92 -7.87
N MET A 71 -22.28 -9.18 -7.75
CA MET A 71 -20.92 -9.59 -8.09
C MET A 71 -20.64 -9.28 -9.58
N PRO A 72 -19.54 -8.58 -9.90
CA PRO A 72 -19.06 -8.42 -11.26
C PRO A 72 -19.02 -9.74 -12.02
N LYS A 73 -19.50 -9.71 -13.26
CA LYS A 73 -19.59 -10.90 -14.13
C LYS A 73 -18.40 -11.04 -15.07
N ASP A 74 -17.66 -9.96 -15.34
CA ASP A 74 -16.48 -10.02 -16.20
C ASP A 74 -15.27 -10.61 -15.44
N PRO A 75 -14.38 -11.35 -16.14
CA PRO A 75 -13.22 -11.98 -15.50
C PRO A 75 -12.27 -11.01 -14.80
N ALA A 76 -12.00 -9.85 -15.41
CA ALA A 76 -11.04 -8.87 -14.87
C ALA A 76 -11.52 -8.31 -13.52
N SER A 77 -12.77 -7.88 -13.43
CA SER A 77 -13.35 -7.38 -12.18
C SER A 77 -13.42 -8.46 -11.10
N GLN A 78 -13.69 -9.72 -11.48
CA GLN A 78 -13.61 -10.84 -10.53
C GLN A 78 -12.20 -11.05 -10.00
N ALA A 79 -11.18 -11.00 -10.86
CA ALA A 79 -9.78 -11.16 -10.47
C ALA A 79 -9.30 -10.02 -9.54
N TYR A 80 -9.70 -8.77 -9.81
CA TYR A 80 -9.44 -7.65 -8.90
C TYR A 80 -10.10 -7.84 -7.52
N MET A 81 -11.38 -8.23 -7.49
CA MET A 81 -12.07 -8.51 -6.22
C MET A 81 -11.42 -9.66 -5.45
N GLN A 82 -11.00 -10.72 -6.12
CA GLN A 82 -10.31 -11.84 -5.49
C GLN A 82 -8.98 -11.39 -4.87
N SER A 83 -8.21 -10.57 -5.58
CA SER A 83 -6.94 -9.99 -5.10
C SER A 83 -7.16 -9.11 -3.86
N MET A 84 -8.15 -8.22 -3.90
CA MET A 84 -8.52 -7.35 -2.77
C MET A 84 -9.04 -8.14 -1.56
N SER A 85 -9.87 -9.16 -1.79
CA SER A 85 -10.39 -10.04 -0.74
C SER A 85 -9.27 -10.83 -0.07
N LYS A 86 -8.34 -11.37 -0.86
CA LYS A 86 -7.14 -12.04 -0.36
C LYS A 86 -6.29 -11.08 0.47
N MET A 87 -5.97 -9.90 -0.05
CA MET A 87 -5.21 -8.88 0.70
C MET A 87 -5.87 -8.54 2.03
N ASN A 88 -7.18 -8.28 2.05
CA ASN A 88 -7.91 -7.97 3.28
C ASN A 88 -7.86 -9.12 4.30
N ARG A 89 -7.97 -10.37 3.84
CA ARG A 89 -7.83 -11.56 4.69
C ARG A 89 -6.41 -11.66 5.25
N ASP A 90 -5.40 -11.50 4.42
CA ASP A 90 -3.99 -11.62 4.80
C ASP A 90 -3.60 -10.52 5.82
N MET A 91 -4.08 -9.30 5.63
CA MET A 91 -3.91 -8.17 6.56
C MET A 91 -4.56 -8.42 7.92
N ARG A 92 -5.73 -9.07 7.94
CA ARG A 92 -6.49 -9.38 9.17
C ARG A 92 -6.04 -10.67 9.86
N SER A 93 -5.19 -11.46 9.21
CA SER A 93 -4.81 -12.80 9.69
C SER A 93 -3.93 -12.78 10.94
N LYS A 94 -3.21 -11.67 11.21
CA LYS A 94 -2.28 -11.57 12.33
C LYS A 94 -2.74 -10.49 13.32
N PRO A 95 -2.79 -10.79 14.63
CA PRO A 95 -3.04 -9.77 15.64
C PRO A 95 -1.98 -8.67 15.60
N MET A 96 -2.41 -7.43 15.89
CA MET A 96 -1.51 -6.30 16.11
C MET A 96 -0.70 -6.54 17.39
N THR A 97 0.58 -6.20 17.35
CA THR A 97 1.49 -6.38 18.48
C THR A 97 1.52 -5.16 19.41
N GLY A 98 1.05 -4.00 18.92
CA GLY A 98 1.18 -2.73 19.60
C GLY A 98 2.55 -2.06 19.42
N ASN A 99 3.49 -2.74 18.76
CA ASN A 99 4.72 -2.14 18.25
C ASN A 99 4.45 -1.62 16.84
N ALA A 100 4.49 -0.29 16.67
CA ALA A 100 4.17 0.35 15.41
C ALA A 100 5.08 -0.09 14.26
N ASP A 101 6.38 -0.24 14.49
CA ASP A 101 7.35 -0.60 13.44
C ASP A 101 7.11 -2.03 12.95
N HIS A 102 6.92 -2.97 13.88
CA HIS A 102 6.66 -4.37 13.56
C HIS A 102 5.28 -4.57 12.94
N ASP A 103 4.28 -3.82 13.40
CA ASP A 103 2.95 -3.84 12.81
C ASP A 103 2.95 -3.24 11.40
N PHE A 104 3.64 -2.12 11.19
CA PHE A 104 3.84 -1.52 9.87
C PHE A 104 4.51 -2.51 8.91
N ALA A 105 5.65 -3.08 9.29
CA ALA A 105 6.39 -3.98 8.40
C ALA A 105 5.57 -5.22 8.03
N ARG A 106 4.88 -5.84 9.00
CA ARG A 106 4.02 -7.00 8.71
C ARG A 106 2.83 -6.66 7.83
N MET A 107 2.19 -5.52 8.08
CA MET A 107 1.05 -5.06 7.27
C MET A 107 1.49 -4.71 5.85
N MET A 108 2.60 -3.98 5.69
CA MET A 108 3.09 -3.60 4.38
C MET A 108 3.49 -4.80 3.52
N VAL A 109 4.05 -5.87 4.09
CA VAL A 109 4.30 -7.11 3.33
C VAL A 109 3.00 -7.66 2.70
N SER A 110 1.91 -7.77 3.47
CA SER A 110 0.62 -8.27 2.96
C SER A 110 -0.04 -7.29 1.99
N HIS A 111 0.05 -5.98 2.26
CA HIS A 111 -0.52 -4.94 1.39
C HIS A 111 0.20 -4.88 0.03
N HIS A 112 1.53 -4.88 0.04
CA HIS A 112 2.36 -4.91 -1.17
C HIS A 112 2.11 -6.18 -1.99
N GLN A 113 1.92 -7.34 -1.34
CA GLN A 113 1.54 -8.56 -2.06
C GLN A 113 0.18 -8.41 -2.76
N GLY A 114 -0.80 -7.77 -2.11
CA GLY A 114 -2.09 -7.43 -2.73
C GLY A 114 -1.93 -6.51 -3.95
N ALA A 115 -1.07 -5.49 -3.84
CA ALA A 115 -0.77 -4.58 -4.96
C ALA A 115 -0.11 -5.31 -6.15
N ILE A 116 0.82 -6.24 -5.88
CA ILE A 116 1.43 -7.11 -6.90
C ILE A 116 0.37 -7.99 -7.56
N ASP A 117 -0.53 -8.59 -6.79
CA ASP A 117 -1.59 -9.45 -7.30
C ASP A 117 -2.53 -8.66 -8.23
N MET A 118 -2.91 -7.43 -7.88
CA MET A 118 -3.69 -6.55 -8.76
C MET A 118 -2.91 -6.09 -10.01
N ALA A 119 -1.62 -5.77 -9.87
CA ALA A 119 -0.79 -5.38 -11.01
C ALA A 119 -0.70 -6.53 -12.04
N ARG A 120 -0.68 -7.79 -11.59
CA ARG A 120 -0.76 -8.96 -12.48
C ARG A 120 -2.09 -9.04 -13.23
N VAL A 121 -3.21 -8.69 -12.59
CA VAL A 121 -4.51 -8.59 -13.25
C VAL A 121 -4.47 -7.55 -14.38
N GLU A 122 -3.83 -6.40 -14.16
CA GLU A 122 -3.66 -5.39 -15.21
C GLU A 122 -2.77 -5.89 -16.36
N LEU A 123 -1.69 -6.62 -16.07
CA LEU A 123 -0.85 -7.20 -17.12
C LEU A 123 -1.60 -8.25 -17.95
N GLU A 124 -2.50 -9.01 -17.34
CA GLU A 124 -3.28 -10.07 -17.99
C GLU A 124 -4.46 -9.52 -18.79
N HIS A 125 -5.25 -8.61 -18.22
CA HIS A 125 -6.52 -8.16 -18.78
C HIS A 125 -6.48 -6.74 -19.36
N GLY A 126 -5.50 -5.93 -18.96
CA GLY A 126 -5.35 -4.54 -19.40
C GLY A 126 -4.88 -4.43 -20.84
N THR A 127 -5.33 -3.37 -21.50
CA THR A 127 -5.05 -3.07 -22.92
C THR A 127 -4.25 -1.79 -23.12
N ASP A 128 -4.19 -0.90 -22.12
CA ASP A 128 -3.42 0.33 -22.22
C ASP A 128 -1.92 0.08 -21.95
N PRO A 129 -1.03 0.39 -22.89
CA PRO A 129 0.40 0.08 -22.75
C PRO A 129 1.09 0.89 -21.63
N THR A 130 0.57 2.09 -21.32
CA THR A 130 1.10 2.91 -20.23
C THR A 130 0.78 2.26 -18.89
N LEU A 131 -0.48 1.83 -18.69
CA LEU A 131 -0.90 1.16 -17.46
C LEU A 131 -0.21 -0.19 -17.28
N LYS A 132 0.02 -0.96 -18.34
CA LYS A 132 0.81 -2.21 -18.25
C LYS A 132 2.26 -1.94 -17.85
N THR A 133 2.87 -0.86 -18.38
CA THR A 133 4.23 -0.45 -17.97
C THR A 133 4.25 -0.06 -16.49
N MET A 134 3.24 0.69 -16.03
CA MET A 134 3.10 1.03 -14.61
C MET A 134 2.89 -0.22 -13.74
N ALA A 135 2.08 -1.17 -14.18
CA ALA A 135 1.85 -2.42 -13.47
C ALA A 135 3.13 -3.24 -13.31
N GLN A 136 3.96 -3.33 -14.36
CA GLN A 136 5.27 -3.99 -14.25
C GLN A 136 6.17 -3.27 -13.23
N LYS A 137 6.21 -1.93 -13.25
CA LYS A 137 6.97 -1.16 -12.26
C LYS A 137 6.47 -1.40 -10.83
N VAL A 138 5.15 -1.49 -10.63
CA VAL A 138 4.56 -1.85 -9.33
C VAL A 138 5.06 -3.23 -8.89
N ILE A 139 5.07 -4.23 -9.78
CA ILE A 139 5.58 -5.56 -9.44
C ILE A 139 7.05 -5.49 -9.00
N ASP A 140 7.90 -4.82 -9.78
CA ASP A 140 9.34 -4.78 -9.54
C ASP A 140 9.69 -4.07 -8.23
N ASP A 141 9.08 -2.92 -7.97
CA ASP A 141 9.36 -2.11 -6.78
C ASP A 141 8.79 -2.75 -5.52
N GLN A 142 7.52 -3.16 -5.55
CA GLN A 142 6.86 -3.76 -4.39
C GLN A 142 7.48 -5.12 -4.01
N THR A 143 8.02 -5.86 -4.98
CA THR A 143 8.77 -7.10 -4.69
C THR A 143 10.05 -6.81 -3.90
N LYS A 144 10.77 -5.73 -4.24
CA LYS A 144 11.96 -5.30 -3.49
C LYS A 144 11.59 -4.83 -2.09
N GLU A 145 10.55 -4.01 -1.97
CA GLU A 145 10.05 -3.51 -0.67
C GLU A 145 9.61 -4.68 0.25
N ILE A 146 8.96 -5.72 -0.30
CA ILE A 146 8.64 -6.94 0.46
C ILE A 146 9.92 -7.60 1.00
N GLN A 147 10.98 -7.72 0.20
CA GLN A 147 12.23 -8.34 0.64
C GLN A 147 12.87 -7.52 1.77
N GLU A 148 12.95 -6.20 1.60
CA GLU A 148 13.50 -5.29 2.61
C GLU A 148 12.74 -5.37 3.94
N LEU A 149 11.39 -5.35 3.89
CA LEU A 149 10.56 -5.46 5.08
C LEU A 149 10.67 -6.84 5.75
N GLN A 150 10.74 -7.92 4.96
CA GLN A 150 10.95 -9.26 5.50
C GLN A 150 12.31 -9.41 6.17
N ASP A 151 13.36 -8.85 5.57
CA ASP A 151 14.70 -8.88 6.15
C ASP A 151 14.79 -8.02 7.41
N TRP A 152 14.11 -6.87 7.42
CA TRP A 152 13.97 -6.06 8.62
C TRP A 152 13.27 -6.85 9.74
N LEU A 153 12.17 -7.55 9.45
CA LEU A 153 11.45 -8.39 10.43
C LEU A 153 12.30 -9.54 10.97
N LYS A 154 13.16 -10.15 10.15
CA LYS A 154 14.09 -11.21 10.58
C LYS A 154 15.16 -10.65 11.54
N GLN A 155 15.66 -9.45 11.27
CA GLN A 155 16.66 -8.77 12.10
C GLN A 155 16.06 -8.21 13.39
N HIS A 156 14.77 -7.91 13.39
CA HIS A 156 14.03 -7.33 14.52
C HIS A 156 12.88 -8.25 14.97
N PRO A 157 13.18 -9.46 15.49
CA PRO A 157 12.14 -10.37 15.92
C PRO A 157 11.31 -9.72 17.03
N ALA A 158 9.98 -9.88 16.95
CA ALA A 158 9.09 -9.39 18.00
C ALA A 158 9.54 -9.93 19.36
N LYS A 159 9.93 -9.02 20.27
CA LYS A 159 10.02 -9.37 21.68
C LYS A 159 8.62 -9.81 22.11
N GLN A 160 8.50 -11.01 22.67
CA GLN A 160 7.21 -11.47 23.16
C GLN A 160 6.61 -10.39 24.05
N ALA A 161 5.40 -9.94 23.74
CA ALA A 161 4.69 -9.01 24.59
C ALA A 161 4.62 -9.66 25.98
N ALA A 162 5.21 -9.00 26.97
CA ALA A 162 5.14 -9.47 28.34
C ALA A 162 3.66 -9.65 28.68
N LYS A 163 3.23 -10.89 28.92
CA LYS A 163 1.90 -11.17 29.44
C LYS A 163 1.78 -10.40 30.76
N LYS A 164 1.03 -9.31 30.75
CA LYS A 164 0.57 -8.64 31.96
C LYS A 164 -0.74 -9.28 32.40
#